data_AF-A0A8H3ASU4-F1
#
_entry.id   AF-A0A8H3ASU4-F1
#
_cell.length_a   1.000
_cell.length_b   1.000
_cell.length_c   1.000
_cell.angle_alpha   90.00
_cell.angle_beta   90.00
_cell.angle_gamma   90.00
#
_symmetry.space_group_name_H-M   'P 1'
#
loop_
_entity.id
_entity.type
_entity.pdbx_description
1 polymer ?
#
loop_
_entity_poly.entity_id
_entity_poly.type
_entity_poly.pdbx_seq_one_letter_code
_entity_poly.pdbx_strand_id
1 'polypeptide(L)'
;MTSIAKLAAVALLIAQGAIAAPWDEAVRQATHRARSVGPNGAQFQSYHPEPVFETYGVDGIVHPLAKRGLPSTNEEAAKAFLEEKLGIKPDALARKSGHSSDVVSNEYFKQKINNIPVANAVANVALKGERVVSFGASFVKPKTVAAATPKLSKEKAIAKAEAALGGKYNNWPTSLEYFAKDSDHVVLTHVVQVQNDENHEWYAAFVDANSGEVVNVVSFVAEASYRVVPFTSQSPKDGFQIVTDPHDTISSPNGWHRYGTTTTTSTSGNNVLAFRSSYFGTTLTSQSSPTNNYHYTFNPAFSSYANPDPATVNAFYVGNMMHDLLYRYGFTETAYNFQRNNNGKGGAQNDHVLISVQDDSGINNAYFFTPPDGQSGQMRVFIWTHTQPDRDGSLSNDIVAHEYGHGLTNRLTGGGTGICLQTQEAGGLGEGWSDALADWTEQTSAADRDFTLGSYVTQNLRSFPYSTNTFTNPLTYSALRTRTKVHDAGEVWANIWHEIFAALIKKHGFSADKNNASGTAGNIVGLHLLVDALQLQPCNPTFIAARNAILQADANRYGGANKCLLWTAFAKRGMGSGATTIKADSFTLPSGC
;
A
#
# COMPACT_ATOMS: atom_id res chain seq x y z
N MET A 1 -57.13 1.31 -47.17
CA MET A 1 -56.99 -0.10 -46.76
C MET A 1 -55.65 -0.25 -46.06
N THR A 2 -55.74 -0.35 -44.74
CA THR A 2 -54.66 -0.52 -43.76
C THR A 2 -54.00 -1.89 -43.94
N SER A 3 -52.67 -1.92 -44.09
CA SER A 3 -51.87 -3.14 -43.98
C SER A 3 -51.13 -3.11 -42.65
N ILE A 4 -51.42 -4.09 -41.82
CA ILE A 4 -50.86 -4.39 -40.49
C ILE A 4 -49.41 -4.87 -40.67
N ALA A 5 -48.52 -3.98 -41.13
CA ALA A 5 -47.13 -4.33 -41.44
C ALA A 5 -46.09 -3.39 -40.81
N LYS A 6 -46.51 -2.44 -39.97
CA LYS A 6 -45.60 -1.50 -39.28
C LYS A 6 -45.66 -1.53 -37.75
N LEU A 7 -46.26 -2.57 -37.16
CA LEU A 7 -46.32 -2.77 -35.70
C LEU A 7 -45.65 -4.07 -35.20
N ALA A 8 -45.05 -4.87 -36.09
CA ALA A 8 -44.29 -6.07 -35.70
C ALA A 8 -42.75 -5.89 -35.79
N ALA A 9 -42.26 -4.75 -36.29
CA ALA A 9 -40.82 -4.53 -36.52
C ALA A 9 -40.09 -3.79 -35.36
N VAL A 10 -40.78 -3.48 -34.27
CA VAL A 10 -40.18 -2.82 -33.08
C VAL A 10 -40.14 -3.76 -31.86
N ALA A 11 -40.80 -4.93 -31.93
CA ALA A 11 -40.81 -5.92 -30.85
C ALA A 11 -39.75 -7.04 -31.01
N LEU A 12 -38.90 -6.98 -32.03
CA LEU A 12 -37.90 -8.03 -32.35
C LEU A 12 -36.45 -7.50 -32.45
N LEU A 13 -36.13 -6.45 -31.70
CA LEU A 13 -34.77 -5.92 -31.53
C LEU A 13 -34.33 -5.79 -30.06
N ILE A 14 -35.00 -6.49 -29.13
CA ILE A 14 -34.62 -6.57 -27.70
C ILE A 14 -34.33 -8.02 -27.30
N ALA A 15 -33.71 -8.79 -28.19
CA ALA A 15 -33.27 -10.16 -27.88
C ALA A 15 -31.97 -10.49 -28.62
N GLN A 16 -30.88 -9.80 -28.25
CA GLN A 16 -29.50 -10.30 -28.31
C GLN A 16 -28.55 -9.24 -27.74
N GLY A 17 -28.74 -8.97 -26.46
CA GLY A 17 -27.73 -8.41 -25.59
C GLY A 17 -27.99 -9.06 -24.25
N ALA A 18 -27.34 -10.20 -23.99
CA ALA A 18 -27.23 -10.67 -22.63
C ALA A 18 -26.39 -9.60 -21.91
N ILE A 19 -27.08 -8.61 -21.34
CA ILE A 19 -26.51 -7.76 -20.31
C ILE A 19 -26.27 -8.74 -19.16
N ALA A 20 -25.03 -9.18 -19.01
CA ALA A 20 -24.60 -9.86 -17.80
C ALA A 20 -25.09 -8.98 -16.64
N ALA A 21 -25.85 -9.58 -15.72
CA ALA A 21 -26.36 -8.88 -14.55
C ALA A 21 -25.21 -8.08 -13.90
N PRO A 22 -25.47 -6.88 -13.37
CA PRO A 22 -24.47 -6.14 -12.61
C PRO A 22 -24.00 -7.06 -11.48
N TRP A 23 -22.71 -7.40 -11.54
CA TRP A 23 -22.05 -8.35 -10.64
C TRP A 23 -22.12 -7.82 -9.21
N ASP A 24 -22.34 -8.72 -8.25
CA ASP A 24 -22.34 -8.44 -6.81
C ASP A 24 -21.04 -7.72 -6.41
N GLU A 25 -21.16 -6.54 -5.77
CA GLU A 25 -20.05 -5.64 -5.40
C GLU A 25 -19.09 -6.27 -4.37
N ALA A 26 -19.46 -7.40 -3.76
CA ALA A 26 -18.56 -8.18 -2.93
C ALA A 26 -17.71 -9.14 -3.79
N VAL A 27 -16.51 -8.71 -4.19
CA VAL A 27 -15.50 -9.61 -4.79
C VAL A 27 -15.29 -10.79 -3.83
N ARG A 28 -15.72 -12.00 -4.22
CA ARG A 28 -15.42 -13.22 -3.47
C ARG A 28 -13.91 -13.48 -3.59
N GLN A 29 -13.14 -12.96 -2.64
CA GLN A 29 -11.66 -12.97 -2.61
C GLN A 29 -11.06 -14.37 -2.82
N ALA A 30 -11.80 -15.44 -2.50
CA ALA A 30 -11.38 -16.83 -2.74
C ALA A 30 -11.35 -17.25 -4.21
N THR A 31 -12.04 -16.53 -5.12
CA THR A 31 -12.24 -16.96 -6.52
C THR A 31 -12.03 -15.85 -7.55
N HIS A 32 -11.96 -14.58 -7.14
CA HIS A 32 -11.86 -13.45 -8.06
C HIS A 32 -10.71 -12.52 -7.67
N ARG A 33 -9.95 -12.03 -8.65
CA ARG A 33 -8.93 -10.98 -8.47
C ARG A 33 -9.09 -9.92 -9.56
N ALA A 34 -9.22 -8.65 -9.17
CA ALA A 34 -9.08 -7.52 -10.08
C ALA A 34 -7.61 -7.08 -10.15
N ARG A 35 -7.15 -6.64 -11.32
CA ARG A 35 -5.79 -6.14 -11.54
C ARG A 35 -5.77 -5.04 -12.62
N SER A 36 -4.92 -4.05 -12.41
CA SER A 36 -4.53 -3.08 -13.44
C SER A 36 -3.22 -3.55 -14.08
N VAL A 37 -3.12 -3.55 -15.42
CA VAL A 37 -1.91 -4.02 -16.12
C VAL A 37 -1.52 -3.08 -17.25
N GLY A 38 -0.21 -2.94 -17.45
CA GLY A 38 0.41 -2.20 -18.53
C GLY A 38 0.32 -0.67 -18.36
N PRO A 39 0.98 0.09 -19.25
CA PRO A 39 1.13 1.55 -19.14
C PRO A 39 -0.20 2.31 -19.25
N ASN A 40 -1.25 1.67 -19.77
CA ASN A 40 -2.59 2.25 -19.92
C ASN A 40 -3.53 1.90 -18.76
N GLY A 41 -3.06 1.17 -17.74
CA GLY A 41 -3.85 0.80 -16.56
C GLY A 41 -5.08 -0.05 -16.87
N ALA A 42 -4.96 -0.98 -17.83
CA ALA A 42 -6.08 -1.81 -18.26
C ALA A 42 -6.55 -2.73 -17.13
N GLN A 43 -7.84 -2.69 -16.81
CA GLN A 43 -8.42 -3.46 -15.73
C GLN A 43 -8.85 -4.86 -16.21
N PHE A 44 -8.36 -5.89 -15.52
CA PHE A 44 -8.74 -7.28 -15.75
C PHE A 44 -9.28 -7.89 -14.46
N GLN A 45 -10.35 -8.66 -14.56
CA GLN A 45 -10.86 -9.47 -13.46
C GLN A 45 -10.69 -10.95 -13.82
N SER A 46 -9.89 -11.66 -13.02
CA SER A 46 -9.62 -13.08 -13.23
C SER A 46 -10.48 -13.95 -12.33
N TYR A 47 -10.98 -15.07 -12.88
CA TYR A 47 -11.63 -16.13 -12.13
C TYR A 47 -10.66 -17.30 -11.86
N HIS A 48 -10.66 -17.73 -10.62
CA HIS A 48 -9.94 -18.89 -10.13
C HIS A 48 -10.97 -19.85 -9.52
N PRO A 49 -11.11 -21.08 -10.06
CA PRO A 49 -12.03 -22.06 -9.49
C PRO A 49 -11.72 -22.31 -8.02
N GLU A 50 -12.76 -22.45 -7.21
CA GLU A 50 -12.63 -22.66 -5.78
C GLU A 50 -11.82 -23.95 -5.52
N PRO A 51 -10.68 -23.86 -4.81
CA PRO A 51 -9.82 -25.01 -4.60
C PRO A 51 -10.34 -25.86 -3.44
N VAL A 52 -10.18 -27.18 -3.57
CA VAL A 52 -10.34 -28.15 -2.49
C VAL A 52 -8.95 -28.66 -2.12
N PHE A 53 -8.67 -28.73 -0.82
CA PHE A 53 -7.47 -29.37 -0.29
C PHE A 53 -7.84 -30.27 0.88
N GLU A 54 -7.37 -31.52 0.84
CA GLU A 54 -7.57 -32.47 1.93
C GLU A 54 -6.24 -33.13 2.32
N THR A 55 -6.11 -33.45 3.60
CA THR A 55 -4.99 -34.19 4.17
C THR A 55 -5.48 -35.46 4.86
N TYR A 56 -4.62 -36.47 4.92
CA TYR A 56 -4.94 -37.80 5.46
C TYR A 56 -4.00 -38.20 6.62
N GLY A 57 -3.42 -37.21 7.30
CA GLY A 57 -2.51 -37.43 8.42
C GLY A 57 -1.18 -38.10 8.02
N VAL A 58 -0.43 -38.56 9.03
CA VAL A 58 0.89 -39.20 8.84
C VAL A 58 0.77 -40.53 8.12
N ASP A 59 -0.29 -41.27 8.40
CA ASP A 59 -0.49 -42.62 7.88
C ASP A 59 -1.07 -42.62 6.47
N GLY A 60 -1.79 -41.58 6.06
CA GLY A 60 -2.45 -41.53 4.76
C GLY A 60 -3.52 -42.62 4.55
N ILE A 61 -4.19 -42.55 3.40
CA ILE A 61 -5.18 -43.54 2.98
C ILE A 61 -4.65 -44.38 1.82
N VAL A 62 -4.95 -45.69 1.81
CA VAL A 62 -4.55 -46.59 0.73
C VAL A 62 -5.24 -46.17 -0.57
N HIS A 63 -4.49 -46.01 -1.67
CA HIS A 63 -5.08 -45.61 -2.95
C HIS A 63 -5.91 -46.76 -3.58
N PRO A 64 -6.83 -46.45 -4.53
CA PRO A 64 -7.81 -47.44 -5.02
C PRO A 64 -7.22 -48.67 -5.73
N LEU A 65 -6.03 -48.53 -6.33
CA LEU A 65 -5.32 -49.66 -6.97
C LEU A 65 -4.70 -50.60 -5.92
N ALA A 66 -4.08 -50.06 -4.87
CA ALA A 66 -3.52 -50.87 -3.78
C ALA A 66 -4.61 -51.58 -2.97
N LYS A 67 -5.78 -50.95 -2.76
CA LYS A 67 -6.96 -51.63 -2.17
C LYS A 67 -7.39 -52.88 -2.97
N ARG A 68 -7.11 -52.91 -4.28
CA ARG A 68 -7.40 -54.03 -5.19
C ARG A 68 -6.23 -55.01 -5.35
N GLY A 69 -5.11 -54.79 -4.64
CA GLY A 69 -3.89 -55.59 -4.77
C GLY A 69 -3.21 -55.45 -6.14
N LEU A 70 -3.47 -54.36 -6.87
CA LEU A 70 -2.88 -54.12 -8.18
C LEU A 70 -1.60 -53.29 -8.03
N PRO A 71 -0.46 -53.71 -8.60
CA PRO A 71 0.73 -52.89 -8.64
C PRO A 71 0.47 -51.65 -9.50
N SER A 72 0.99 -50.50 -9.08
CA SER A 72 0.82 -49.24 -9.81
C SER A 72 2.01 -48.32 -9.62
N THR A 73 2.32 -47.55 -10.65
CA THR A 73 3.19 -46.38 -10.55
C THR A 73 2.52 -45.27 -9.73
N ASN A 74 3.30 -44.29 -9.27
CA ASN A 74 2.76 -43.11 -8.58
C ASN A 74 1.75 -42.35 -9.45
N GLU A 75 2.01 -42.22 -10.75
CA GLU A 75 1.08 -41.62 -11.71
C GLU A 75 -0.26 -42.35 -11.72
N GLU A 76 -0.25 -43.69 -11.87
CA GLU A 76 -1.46 -44.50 -11.92
C GLU A 76 -2.22 -44.46 -10.59
N ALA A 77 -1.51 -44.50 -9.46
CA ALA A 77 -2.07 -44.39 -8.12
C ALA A 77 -2.77 -43.05 -7.90
N ALA A 78 -2.09 -41.94 -8.24
CA ALA A 78 -2.63 -40.59 -8.12
C ALA A 78 -3.83 -40.38 -9.04
N LYS A 79 -3.74 -40.87 -10.28
CA LYS A 79 -4.81 -40.79 -11.26
C LYS A 79 -6.06 -41.54 -10.79
N ALA A 80 -5.92 -42.80 -10.36
CA ALA A 80 -7.03 -43.59 -9.84
C ALA A 80 -7.66 -42.97 -8.59
N PHE A 81 -6.85 -42.34 -7.73
CA PHE A 81 -7.36 -41.61 -6.58
C PHE A 81 -8.20 -40.39 -7.00
N LEU A 82 -7.73 -39.58 -7.94
CA LEU A 82 -8.47 -38.41 -8.44
C LEU A 82 -9.78 -38.80 -9.14
N GLU A 83 -9.78 -39.91 -9.89
CA GLU A 83 -10.98 -40.45 -10.54
C GLU A 83 -12.07 -40.76 -9.50
N GLU A 84 -11.73 -41.54 -8.46
CA GLU A 84 -12.67 -41.87 -7.38
C GLU A 84 -13.09 -40.63 -6.60
N LYS A 85 -12.13 -39.77 -6.25
CA LYS A 85 -12.36 -38.63 -5.35
C LYS A 85 -13.19 -37.52 -6.00
N LEU A 86 -12.95 -37.22 -7.28
CA LEU A 86 -13.59 -36.10 -7.98
C LEU A 86 -14.75 -36.55 -8.89
N GLY A 87 -14.93 -37.86 -9.07
CA GLY A 87 -15.96 -38.43 -9.94
C GLY A 87 -15.75 -38.08 -11.41
N ILE A 88 -14.49 -38.08 -11.86
CA ILE A 88 -14.08 -37.71 -13.22
C ILE A 88 -13.58 -38.92 -13.99
N LYS A 89 -13.67 -38.86 -15.32
CA LYS A 89 -13.19 -39.92 -16.19
C LYS A 89 -11.66 -39.88 -16.37
N PRO A 90 -11.01 -41.03 -16.60
CA PRO A 90 -9.55 -41.12 -16.80
C PRO A 90 -9.01 -40.27 -17.95
N ASP A 91 -9.78 -40.08 -19.01
CA ASP A 91 -9.43 -39.30 -20.19
C ASP A 91 -9.54 -37.79 -19.97
N ALA A 92 -10.29 -37.37 -18.93
CA ALA A 92 -10.40 -35.99 -18.48
C ALA A 92 -9.20 -35.54 -17.61
N LEU A 93 -8.23 -36.43 -17.35
CA LEU A 93 -6.99 -36.12 -16.63
C LEU A 93 -5.81 -36.10 -17.61
N ALA A 94 -5.10 -34.97 -17.68
CA ALA A 94 -3.77 -34.89 -18.28
C ALA A 94 -2.73 -34.82 -17.18
N ARG A 95 -1.79 -35.77 -17.17
CA ARG A 95 -0.60 -35.63 -16.34
C ARG A 95 0.24 -34.46 -16.85
N LYS A 96 0.63 -33.56 -15.94
CA LYS A 96 1.58 -32.48 -16.20
C LYS A 96 3.00 -32.95 -15.91
N SER A 97 3.22 -33.49 -14.71
CA SER A 97 4.54 -33.87 -14.21
C SER A 97 4.40 -34.67 -12.91
N GLY A 98 5.49 -35.33 -12.50
CA GLY A 98 5.63 -35.92 -11.16
C GLY A 98 7.04 -35.72 -10.62
N HIS A 99 7.18 -35.70 -9.29
CA HIS A 99 8.48 -35.63 -8.62
C HIS A 99 8.46 -36.40 -7.31
N SER A 100 9.51 -37.18 -7.06
CA SER A 100 9.69 -37.97 -5.83
C SER A 100 10.89 -37.46 -5.05
N SER A 101 10.68 -37.21 -3.76
CA SER A 101 11.76 -37.10 -2.77
C SER A 101 11.98 -38.45 -2.08
N ASP A 102 12.89 -38.46 -1.10
CA ASP A 102 13.13 -39.55 -0.17
C ASP A 102 11.92 -39.88 0.74
N VAL A 103 10.95 -38.96 0.88
CA VAL A 103 9.82 -39.10 1.81
C VAL A 103 8.46 -39.14 1.12
N VAL A 104 8.29 -38.45 -0.01
CA VAL A 104 6.98 -38.29 -0.66
C VAL A 104 7.11 -38.16 -2.19
N SER A 105 6.13 -38.68 -2.91
CA SER A 105 5.97 -38.50 -4.36
C SER A 105 4.78 -37.61 -4.67
N ASN A 106 4.97 -36.57 -5.47
CA ASN A 106 3.93 -35.64 -5.86
C ASN A 106 3.64 -35.79 -7.35
N GLU A 107 2.37 -35.96 -7.69
CA GLU A 107 1.89 -36.04 -9.08
C GLU A 107 0.93 -34.89 -9.37
N TYR A 108 1.10 -34.26 -10.53
CA TYR A 108 0.38 -33.05 -10.93
C TYR A 108 -0.44 -33.31 -12.21
N PHE A 109 -1.69 -32.87 -12.21
CA PHE A 109 -2.63 -33.06 -13.30
C PHE A 109 -3.32 -31.76 -13.70
N LYS A 110 -3.73 -31.67 -14.96
CA LYS A 110 -4.71 -30.70 -15.45
C LYS A 110 -6.00 -31.42 -15.83
N GLN A 111 -7.13 -30.77 -15.61
CA GLN A 111 -8.39 -31.20 -16.22
C GLN A 111 -8.30 -31.01 -17.74
N LYS A 112 -8.83 -31.96 -18.51
CA LYS A 112 -9.03 -31.86 -19.95
C LYS A 112 -10.51 -31.84 -20.27
N ILE A 113 -10.87 -31.02 -21.25
CA ILE A 113 -12.17 -31.05 -21.91
C ILE A 113 -11.89 -31.12 -23.41
N ASN A 114 -12.56 -32.00 -24.15
CA ASN A 114 -12.32 -32.20 -25.60
C ASN A 114 -10.83 -32.37 -25.96
N ASN A 115 -10.08 -33.13 -25.13
CA ASN A 115 -8.62 -33.32 -25.22
C ASN A 115 -7.74 -32.07 -25.09
N ILE A 116 -8.31 -30.92 -24.74
CA ILE A 116 -7.57 -29.67 -24.49
C ILE A 116 -7.51 -29.42 -22.97
N PRO A 117 -6.33 -29.15 -22.40
CA PRO A 117 -6.19 -28.80 -20.99
C PRO A 117 -6.96 -27.52 -20.62
N VAL A 118 -7.49 -27.47 -19.40
CA VAL A 118 -8.07 -26.27 -18.80
C VAL A 118 -7.01 -25.63 -17.90
N ALA A 119 -6.59 -24.41 -18.22
CA ALA A 119 -5.41 -23.78 -17.64
C ALA A 119 -5.51 -23.53 -16.13
N ASN A 120 -6.68 -23.08 -15.65
CA ASN A 120 -6.95 -22.78 -14.24
C ASN A 120 -7.64 -23.92 -13.47
N ALA A 121 -7.70 -25.13 -14.04
CA ALA A 121 -8.24 -26.33 -13.38
C ALA A 121 -7.14 -27.40 -13.24
N VAL A 122 -6.47 -27.39 -12.09
CA VAL A 122 -5.30 -28.22 -11.79
C VAL A 122 -5.56 -29.11 -10.58
N ALA A 123 -4.78 -30.18 -10.45
CA ALA A 123 -4.80 -31.04 -9.28
C ALA A 123 -3.38 -31.52 -8.93
N ASN A 124 -3.17 -31.83 -7.65
CA ASN A 124 -1.95 -32.45 -7.14
C ASN A 124 -2.30 -33.55 -6.14
N VAL A 125 -1.52 -34.63 -6.14
CA VAL A 125 -1.66 -35.75 -5.19
C VAL A 125 -0.29 -36.06 -4.61
N ALA A 126 -0.21 -36.12 -3.28
CA ALA A 126 0.99 -36.54 -2.56
C ALA A 126 0.85 -37.99 -2.09
N LEU A 127 1.86 -38.81 -2.37
CA LEU A 127 1.91 -40.25 -2.14
C LEU A 127 3.11 -40.64 -1.27
N LYS A 128 2.92 -41.54 -0.31
CA LYS A 128 3.97 -42.18 0.47
C LYS A 128 3.81 -43.70 0.36
N GLY A 129 4.56 -44.31 -0.55
CA GLY A 129 4.30 -45.69 -0.97
C GLY A 129 2.90 -45.83 -1.57
N GLU A 130 2.15 -46.85 -1.14
CA GLU A 130 0.79 -47.13 -1.60
C GLU A 130 -0.31 -46.23 -0.97
N ARG A 131 0.08 -45.11 -0.36
CA ARG A 131 -0.83 -44.28 0.44
C ARG A 131 -0.84 -42.83 -0.03
N VAL A 132 -2.03 -42.27 -0.19
CA VAL A 132 -2.24 -40.83 -0.43
C VAL A 132 -2.22 -40.11 0.91
N VAL A 133 -1.37 -39.10 1.04
CA VAL A 133 -1.23 -38.31 2.27
C VAL A 133 -1.91 -36.95 2.17
N SER A 134 -2.06 -36.41 0.95
CA SER A 134 -2.89 -35.23 0.67
C SER A 134 -3.27 -35.14 -0.80
N PHE A 135 -4.31 -34.36 -1.10
CA PHE A 135 -4.57 -33.91 -2.46
C PHE A 135 -5.11 -32.48 -2.48
N GLY A 136 -4.89 -31.79 -3.61
CA GLY A 136 -5.52 -30.53 -3.95
C GLY A 136 -6.13 -30.60 -5.34
N ALA A 137 -7.26 -29.90 -5.57
CA ALA A 137 -7.87 -29.78 -6.89
C ALA A 137 -8.67 -28.48 -7.04
N SER A 138 -8.67 -27.91 -8.25
CA SER A 138 -9.49 -26.75 -8.65
C SER A 138 -10.32 -27.04 -9.91
N PHE A 139 -10.77 -28.29 -10.07
CA PHE A 139 -11.49 -28.71 -11.28
C PHE A 139 -12.88 -28.09 -11.39
N VAL A 140 -13.29 -27.82 -12.63
CA VAL A 140 -14.55 -27.17 -12.96
C VAL A 140 -15.56 -28.16 -13.53
N LYS A 141 -16.85 -27.86 -13.34
CA LYS A 141 -17.98 -28.60 -13.92
C LYS A 141 -18.82 -27.64 -14.77
N PRO A 142 -18.27 -27.15 -15.90
CA PRO A 142 -18.91 -26.09 -16.67
C PRO A 142 -20.23 -26.59 -17.28
N LYS A 143 -21.23 -25.70 -17.33
CA LYS A 143 -22.48 -25.90 -18.08
C LYS A 143 -22.27 -25.67 -19.56
N THR A 144 -21.35 -24.79 -19.93
CA THR A 144 -21.04 -24.46 -21.33
C THR A 144 -19.54 -24.51 -21.60
N VAL A 145 -19.19 -25.04 -22.77
CA VAL A 145 -17.80 -25.18 -23.22
C VAL A 145 -17.72 -24.66 -24.64
N ALA A 146 -16.80 -23.72 -24.90
CA ALA A 146 -16.55 -23.21 -26.24
C ALA A 146 -16.06 -24.30 -27.20
N ALA A 147 -16.17 -24.05 -28.51
CA ALA A 147 -15.66 -24.98 -29.52
C ALA A 147 -14.14 -25.17 -29.39
N ALA A 148 -13.67 -26.40 -29.62
CA ALA A 148 -12.25 -26.77 -29.54
C ALA A 148 -11.39 -26.23 -30.69
N THR A 149 -12.01 -25.62 -31.71
CA THR A 149 -11.32 -25.04 -32.85
C THR A 149 -11.29 -23.51 -32.73
N PRO A 150 -10.11 -22.88 -32.72
CA PRO A 150 -10.00 -21.42 -32.63
C PRO A 150 -10.50 -20.76 -33.91
N LYS A 151 -11.27 -19.67 -33.80
CA LYS A 151 -11.63 -18.79 -34.93
C LYS A 151 -10.60 -17.67 -35.15
N LEU A 152 -9.90 -17.29 -34.10
CA LEU A 152 -8.83 -16.29 -34.10
C LEU A 152 -7.47 -16.98 -34.35
N SER A 153 -6.67 -16.44 -35.25
CA SER A 153 -5.31 -16.94 -35.48
C SER A 153 -4.37 -16.58 -34.32
N LYS A 154 -3.29 -17.34 -34.15
CA LYS A 154 -2.28 -17.07 -33.11
C LYS A 154 -1.65 -15.68 -33.24
N GLU A 155 -1.42 -15.20 -34.46
CA GLU A 155 -0.81 -13.89 -34.74
C GLU A 155 -1.74 -12.76 -34.29
N LYS A 156 -3.04 -12.91 -34.53
CA LYS A 156 -4.04 -11.94 -34.04
C LYS A 156 -4.16 -11.99 -32.52
N ALA A 157 -4.07 -13.16 -31.91
CA ALA A 157 -4.06 -13.29 -30.46
C ALA A 157 -2.83 -12.62 -29.83
N ILE A 158 -1.64 -12.81 -30.43
CA ILE A 158 -0.42 -12.12 -30.00
C ILE A 158 -0.60 -10.60 -30.07
N ALA A 159 -1.07 -10.07 -31.20
CA ALA A 159 -1.30 -8.63 -31.34
C ALA A 159 -2.31 -8.08 -30.31
N LYS A 160 -3.34 -8.87 -29.94
CA LYS A 160 -4.29 -8.50 -28.88
C LYS A 160 -3.64 -8.48 -27.51
N ALA A 161 -2.81 -9.47 -27.18
CA ALA A 161 -2.08 -9.52 -25.92
C ALA A 161 -1.09 -8.36 -25.78
N GLU A 162 -0.30 -8.07 -26.81
CA GLU A 162 0.63 -6.94 -26.83
C GLU A 162 -0.10 -5.60 -26.65
N ALA A 163 -1.19 -5.39 -27.37
CA ALA A 163 -1.98 -4.16 -27.28
C ALA A 163 -2.63 -3.97 -25.91
N ALA A 164 -3.08 -5.06 -25.27
CA ALA A 164 -3.72 -5.02 -23.97
C ALA A 164 -2.73 -4.81 -22.81
N LEU A 165 -1.50 -5.32 -22.93
CA LEU A 165 -0.53 -5.37 -21.84
C LEU A 165 0.63 -4.37 -22.00
N GLY A 166 0.83 -3.79 -23.19
CA GLY A 166 1.87 -2.80 -23.43
C GLY A 166 3.30 -3.34 -23.39
N GLY A 167 3.50 -4.59 -23.81
CA GLY A 167 4.82 -5.22 -23.99
C GLY A 167 4.94 -5.93 -25.34
N LYS A 168 5.98 -6.76 -25.51
CA LYS A 168 6.22 -7.56 -26.72
C LYS A 168 6.17 -9.05 -26.47
N TYR A 169 5.66 -9.79 -27.44
CA TYR A 169 5.74 -11.25 -27.45
C TYR A 169 7.20 -11.70 -27.36
N ASN A 170 7.50 -12.49 -26.33
CA ASN A 170 8.88 -12.86 -25.99
C ASN A 170 9.38 -14.12 -26.74
N ASN A 171 8.70 -14.52 -27.82
CA ASN A 171 8.96 -15.74 -28.59
C ASN A 171 8.72 -17.06 -27.84
N TRP A 172 8.15 -17.04 -26.63
CA TRP A 172 7.78 -18.27 -25.93
C TRP A 172 6.60 -18.98 -26.64
N PRO A 173 6.66 -20.29 -26.90
CA PRO A 173 5.61 -21.00 -27.63
C PRO A 173 4.20 -20.73 -27.09
N THR A 174 3.30 -20.30 -27.97
CA THR A 174 1.87 -20.16 -27.66
C THR A 174 1.21 -21.53 -27.56
N SER A 175 0.25 -21.69 -26.67
CA SER A 175 -0.59 -22.88 -26.57
C SER A 175 -2.07 -22.56 -26.71
N LEU A 176 -2.89 -23.58 -27.03
CA LEU A 176 -4.34 -23.52 -26.90
C LEU A 176 -4.74 -24.23 -25.61
N GLU A 177 -5.38 -23.49 -24.71
CA GLU A 177 -5.92 -24.04 -23.47
C GLU A 177 -7.33 -23.50 -23.25
N TYR A 178 -8.19 -24.33 -22.68
CA TYR A 178 -9.45 -23.85 -22.13
C TYR A 178 -9.19 -23.01 -20.87
N PHE A 179 -10.04 -22.03 -20.61
CA PHE A 179 -9.99 -21.21 -19.40
C PHE A 179 -11.39 -21.07 -18.83
N ALA A 180 -11.58 -21.39 -17.54
CA ALA A 180 -12.85 -21.14 -16.87
C ALA A 180 -12.97 -19.64 -16.57
N LYS A 181 -13.94 -18.96 -17.18
CA LYS A 181 -14.19 -17.52 -16.97
C LYS A 181 -15.05 -17.29 -15.71
N ASP A 182 -15.81 -18.31 -15.33
CA ASP A 182 -16.59 -18.41 -14.10
C ASP A 182 -16.87 -19.90 -13.80
N SER A 183 -17.78 -20.20 -12.86
CA SER A 183 -18.12 -21.57 -12.46
C SER A 183 -18.85 -22.38 -13.54
N ASP A 184 -19.51 -21.72 -14.49
CA ASP A 184 -20.41 -22.32 -15.47
C ASP A 184 -19.85 -22.29 -16.91
N HIS A 185 -18.89 -21.42 -17.22
CA HIS A 185 -18.43 -21.14 -18.58
C HIS A 185 -16.92 -21.34 -18.76
N VAL A 186 -16.57 -22.14 -19.77
CA VAL A 186 -15.19 -22.35 -20.20
C VAL A 186 -15.00 -21.91 -21.65
N VAL A 187 -14.02 -21.03 -21.87
CA VAL A 187 -13.66 -20.48 -23.19
C VAL A 187 -12.34 -21.07 -23.70
N LEU A 188 -12.20 -21.25 -25.00
CA LEU A 188 -10.91 -21.63 -25.61
C LEU A 188 -10.03 -20.39 -25.70
N THR A 189 -8.78 -20.47 -25.30
CA THR A 189 -7.84 -19.34 -25.28
C THR A 189 -6.52 -19.67 -25.95
N HIS A 190 -5.93 -18.67 -26.61
CA HIS A 190 -4.49 -18.65 -26.90
C HIS A 190 -3.76 -18.15 -25.66
N VAL A 191 -2.80 -18.93 -25.18
CA VAL A 191 -1.89 -18.51 -24.11
C VAL A 191 -0.68 -17.85 -24.75
N VAL A 192 -0.50 -16.57 -24.49
CA VAL A 192 0.57 -15.74 -25.07
C VAL A 192 1.39 -15.14 -23.95
N GLN A 193 2.72 -15.23 -24.02
CA GLN A 193 3.58 -14.51 -23.11
C GLN A 193 4.02 -13.18 -23.68
N VAL A 194 3.84 -12.11 -22.91
CA VAL A 194 4.21 -10.74 -23.27
C VAL A 194 5.16 -10.21 -22.20
N GLN A 195 6.29 -9.66 -22.62
CA GLN A 195 7.32 -9.12 -21.76
C GLN A 195 7.58 -7.66 -22.13
N ASN A 196 7.68 -6.81 -21.11
CA ASN A 196 8.11 -5.43 -21.23
C ASN A 196 9.41 -5.28 -20.43
N ASP A 197 10.53 -5.19 -21.15
CA ASP A 197 11.86 -5.07 -20.55
C ASP A 197 12.11 -3.70 -19.92
N GLU A 198 11.43 -2.65 -20.37
CA GLU A 198 11.54 -1.29 -19.82
C GLU A 198 10.92 -1.21 -18.42
N ASN A 199 9.76 -1.86 -18.24
CA ASN A 199 9.01 -1.87 -16.99
C ASN A 199 9.29 -3.11 -16.13
N HIS A 200 10.18 -4.01 -16.57
CA HIS A 200 10.45 -5.31 -15.94
C HIS A 200 9.18 -6.16 -15.73
N GLU A 201 8.23 -6.05 -16.66
CA GLU A 201 6.98 -6.78 -16.60
C GLU A 201 7.03 -8.04 -17.47
N TRP A 202 6.47 -9.14 -16.97
CA TRP A 202 6.30 -10.36 -17.75
C TRP A 202 4.98 -11.00 -17.41
N TYR A 203 4.14 -11.21 -18.41
CA TYR A 203 2.79 -11.74 -18.27
C TYR A 203 2.57 -12.96 -19.16
N ALA A 204 1.69 -13.86 -18.74
CA ALA A 204 0.93 -14.73 -19.62
C ALA A 204 -0.51 -14.20 -19.77
N ALA A 205 -0.89 -13.86 -21.00
CA ALA A 205 -2.24 -13.49 -21.40
C ALA A 205 -3.02 -14.72 -21.88
N PHE A 206 -4.28 -14.82 -21.48
CA PHE A 206 -5.24 -15.78 -22.00
C PHE A 206 -6.21 -15.03 -22.91
N VAL A 207 -6.01 -15.17 -24.22
CA VAL A 207 -6.80 -14.45 -25.24
C VAL A 207 -7.88 -15.38 -25.77
N ASP A 208 -9.15 -15.03 -25.60
CA ASP A 208 -10.28 -15.79 -26.15
C ASP A 208 -10.08 -16.03 -27.65
N ALA A 209 -10.08 -17.32 -28.01
CA ALA A 209 -9.75 -17.78 -29.34
C ALA A 209 -10.88 -17.56 -30.36
N ASN A 210 -11.99 -16.94 -29.96
CA ASN A 210 -13.08 -16.51 -30.83
C ASN A 210 -13.17 -14.99 -30.93
N SER A 211 -13.23 -14.28 -29.79
CA SER A 211 -13.47 -12.83 -29.73
C SER A 211 -12.18 -12.00 -29.76
N GLY A 212 -11.05 -12.56 -29.30
CA GLY A 212 -9.82 -11.82 -29.05
C GLY A 212 -9.83 -11.00 -27.76
N GLU A 213 -10.82 -11.18 -26.90
CA GLU A 213 -10.85 -10.62 -25.54
C GLU A 213 -9.74 -11.25 -24.69
N VAL A 214 -9.00 -10.45 -23.93
CA VAL A 214 -8.08 -10.98 -22.93
C VAL A 214 -8.89 -11.33 -21.68
N VAL A 215 -9.18 -12.60 -21.48
CA VAL A 215 -10.06 -13.08 -20.40
C VAL A 215 -9.34 -13.31 -19.09
N ASN A 216 -8.01 -13.41 -19.12
CA ASN A 216 -7.18 -13.49 -17.93
C ASN A 216 -5.73 -13.07 -18.22
N VAL A 217 -5.03 -12.63 -17.18
CA VAL A 217 -3.60 -12.32 -17.20
C VAL A 217 -2.96 -12.89 -15.94
N VAL A 218 -1.82 -13.54 -16.08
CA VAL A 218 -0.97 -14.00 -14.98
C VAL A 218 0.35 -13.23 -15.04
N SER A 219 0.67 -12.50 -13.98
CA SER A 219 2.00 -11.88 -13.83
C SER A 219 3.02 -12.94 -13.42
N PHE A 220 4.18 -12.89 -14.05
CA PHE A 220 5.39 -13.62 -13.66
C PHE A 220 6.39 -12.73 -12.93
N VAL A 221 6.10 -11.43 -12.79
CA VAL A 221 6.84 -10.55 -11.90
C VAL A 221 6.46 -10.87 -10.47
N ALA A 222 7.46 -10.90 -9.60
CA ALA A 222 7.25 -11.03 -8.18
C ALA A 222 7.23 -9.64 -7.52
N GLU A 223 6.18 -9.43 -6.74
CA GLU A 223 5.83 -8.19 -6.06
C GLU A 223 6.61 -8.12 -4.73
N ALA A 224 7.15 -6.96 -4.35
CA ALA A 224 7.79 -6.78 -3.04
C ALA A 224 6.71 -6.76 -1.96
N SER A 225 6.97 -7.35 -0.80
CA SER A 225 5.95 -7.38 0.26
C SER A 225 6.52 -7.30 1.66
N TYR A 226 5.77 -6.69 2.57
CA TYR A 226 6.25 -6.29 3.89
C TYR A 226 5.23 -6.66 4.97
N ARG A 227 5.67 -7.30 6.05
CA ARG A 227 4.83 -7.53 7.24
C ARG A 227 5.02 -6.36 8.20
N VAL A 228 4.06 -5.44 8.23
CA VAL A 228 4.19 -4.13 8.88
C VAL A 228 2.93 -3.74 9.64
N VAL A 229 3.03 -2.75 10.53
CA VAL A 229 1.87 -2.05 11.07
C VAL A 229 1.30 -1.19 9.93
N PRO A 230 0.02 -1.35 9.54
CA PRO A 230 -0.56 -0.57 8.46
C PRO A 230 -0.30 0.94 8.64
N PHE A 231 -0.01 1.66 7.56
CA PHE A 231 0.39 3.07 7.65
C PHE A 231 -0.65 3.98 8.35
N THR A 232 -1.94 3.61 8.31
CA THR A 232 -3.02 4.34 9.00
C THR A 232 -3.27 3.87 10.43
N SER A 233 -2.53 2.85 10.90
CA SER A 233 -2.56 2.35 12.27
C SER A 233 -1.38 2.93 13.06
N GLN A 234 -1.55 3.09 14.36
CA GLN A 234 -0.56 3.75 15.20
C GLN A 234 0.57 2.80 15.61
N SER A 235 0.24 1.54 15.91
CA SER A 235 1.19 0.66 16.58
C SER A 235 0.91 -0.84 16.41
N PRO A 236 1.80 -1.74 16.88
CA PRO A 236 1.57 -3.18 16.93
C PRO A 236 0.27 -3.61 17.61
N LYS A 237 -0.32 -2.78 18.48
CA LYS A 237 -1.60 -3.06 19.14
C LYS A 237 -2.75 -3.18 18.13
N ASP A 238 -2.61 -2.53 16.98
CA ASP A 238 -3.61 -2.53 15.91
C ASP A 238 -3.41 -3.69 14.92
N GLY A 239 -2.36 -4.50 15.12
CA GLY A 239 -2.04 -5.66 14.31
C GLY A 239 -1.11 -5.38 13.14
N PHE A 240 -0.45 -6.44 12.67
CA PHE A 240 0.40 -6.43 11.48
C PHE A 240 -0.37 -6.96 10.27
N GLN A 241 -0.03 -6.46 9.09
CA GLN A 241 -0.54 -6.94 7.80
C GLN A 241 0.62 -7.17 6.84
N ILE A 242 0.41 -8.07 5.88
CA ILE A 242 1.29 -8.19 4.71
C ILE A 242 0.75 -7.23 3.65
N VAL A 243 1.52 -6.20 3.35
CA VAL A 243 1.25 -5.26 2.25
C VAL A 243 2.16 -5.62 1.08
N THR A 244 1.62 -5.60 -0.13
CA THR A 244 2.32 -6.01 -1.36
C THR A 244 2.33 -4.85 -2.34
N ASP A 245 3.50 -4.56 -2.91
CA ASP A 245 3.81 -3.38 -3.73
C ASP A 245 3.15 -2.08 -3.25
N PRO A 246 3.39 -1.67 -1.99
CA PRO A 246 2.78 -0.46 -1.42
C PRO A 246 3.31 0.86 -2.02
N HIS A 247 4.34 0.81 -2.86
CA HIS A 247 4.95 1.99 -3.42
C HIS A 247 3.99 2.74 -4.35
N ASP A 248 4.03 4.06 -4.30
CA ASP A 248 3.32 4.87 -5.26
C ASP A 248 4.16 5.02 -6.54
N THR A 249 3.59 4.64 -7.68
CA THR A 249 4.32 4.59 -8.96
C THR A 249 4.67 5.96 -9.53
N ILE A 250 4.09 7.05 -9.02
CA ILE A 250 4.41 8.42 -9.46
C ILE A 250 5.59 8.98 -8.66
N SER A 251 5.56 8.82 -7.34
CA SER A 251 6.65 9.30 -6.47
C SER A 251 7.84 8.35 -6.43
N SER A 252 7.59 7.04 -6.51
CA SER A 252 8.58 5.95 -6.47
C SER A 252 8.48 5.06 -7.73
N PRO A 253 8.73 5.59 -8.94
CA PRO A 253 8.53 4.86 -10.20
C PRO A 253 9.43 3.61 -10.36
N ASN A 254 10.50 3.51 -9.58
CA ASN A 254 11.41 2.36 -9.56
C ASN A 254 11.14 1.40 -8.39
N GLY A 255 10.06 1.60 -7.63
CA GLY A 255 9.82 0.98 -6.34
C GLY A 255 10.79 1.47 -5.26
N TRP A 256 10.72 0.86 -4.08
CA TRP A 256 11.50 1.28 -2.91
C TRP A 256 12.88 0.63 -2.78
N HIS A 257 13.23 -0.33 -3.64
CA HIS A 257 14.50 -1.09 -3.56
C HIS A 257 15.46 -0.80 -4.71
N ARG A 258 15.31 0.34 -5.37
CA ARG A 258 16.17 0.73 -6.50
C ARG A 258 16.46 2.22 -6.46
N TYR A 259 17.68 2.60 -6.84
CA TYR A 259 18.06 3.98 -7.11
C TYR A 259 18.99 4.02 -8.32
N GLY A 260 18.67 4.84 -9.32
CA GLY A 260 19.33 4.79 -10.62
C GLY A 260 19.34 3.37 -11.21
N THR A 261 20.53 2.85 -11.49
CA THR A 261 20.73 1.49 -12.00
C THR A 261 21.01 0.45 -10.90
N THR A 262 21.08 0.86 -9.63
CA THR A 262 21.39 -0.04 -8.51
C THR A 262 20.11 -0.58 -7.90
N THR A 263 20.01 -1.91 -7.83
CA THR A 263 18.93 -2.62 -7.12
C THR A 263 19.47 -3.18 -5.80
N THR A 264 18.66 -3.15 -4.75
CA THR A 264 18.96 -3.70 -3.44
C THR A 264 18.01 -4.85 -3.12
N THR A 265 18.41 -5.68 -2.16
CA THR A 265 17.56 -6.72 -1.56
C THR A 265 17.50 -6.56 -0.04
N SER A 266 17.72 -5.33 0.44
CA SER A 266 17.71 -4.94 1.84
C SER A 266 16.85 -3.69 2.02
N THR A 267 16.63 -3.23 3.25
CA THR A 267 15.88 -2.02 3.62
C THR A 267 16.58 -0.72 3.17
N SER A 268 16.83 -0.58 1.86
CA SER A 268 17.55 0.52 1.23
C SER A 268 17.04 0.78 -0.19
N GLY A 269 16.88 2.04 -0.57
CA GLY A 269 16.56 2.42 -1.95
C GLY A 269 16.68 3.91 -2.19
N ASN A 270 15.84 4.45 -3.08
CA ASN A 270 15.92 5.85 -3.49
C ASN A 270 15.50 6.83 -2.40
N ASN A 271 14.50 6.48 -1.60
CA ASN A 271 13.87 7.43 -0.68
C ASN A 271 14.39 7.28 0.76
N VAL A 272 14.63 6.02 1.16
CA VAL A 272 15.00 5.66 2.54
C VAL A 272 16.09 4.59 2.55
N LEU A 273 16.99 4.68 3.52
CA LEU A 273 17.86 3.60 3.97
C LEU A 273 17.63 3.42 5.48
N ALA A 274 17.01 2.31 5.86
CA ALA A 274 16.77 1.96 7.26
C ALA A 274 17.77 0.87 7.68
N PHE A 275 18.39 1.07 8.84
CA PHE A 275 19.45 0.22 9.35
C PHE A 275 19.41 0.21 10.88
N ARG A 276 19.99 -0.82 11.47
CA ARG A 276 20.32 -0.81 12.89
C ARG A 276 21.74 -0.29 13.08
N SER A 277 21.91 0.74 13.90
CA SER A 277 23.23 1.18 14.35
C SER A 277 23.62 0.47 15.64
N SER A 278 24.88 0.10 15.77
CA SER A 278 25.47 -0.43 17.00
C SER A 278 26.94 -0.06 17.08
N TYR A 279 27.53 -0.18 18.28
CA TYR A 279 28.99 -0.07 18.46
C TYR A 279 29.81 -0.89 17.44
N PHE A 280 29.30 -2.04 16.99
CA PHE A 280 30.00 -2.94 16.07
C PHE A 280 29.79 -2.62 14.58
N GLY A 281 29.01 -1.59 14.25
CA GLY A 281 28.72 -1.16 12.90
C GLY A 281 27.23 -1.07 12.59
N THR A 282 26.93 -0.83 11.31
CA THR A 282 25.58 -0.70 10.78
C THR A 282 25.13 -1.99 10.11
N THR A 283 23.90 -2.43 10.42
CA THR A 283 23.31 -3.65 9.87
C THR A 283 22.03 -3.31 9.10
N LEU A 284 21.97 -3.72 7.83
CA LEU A 284 20.76 -3.64 7.02
C LEU A 284 19.95 -4.93 7.19
N THR A 285 18.62 -4.82 7.20
CA THR A 285 17.74 -6.00 7.15
C THR A 285 17.61 -6.46 5.70
N SER A 286 18.00 -7.69 5.41
CA SER A 286 17.85 -8.31 4.09
C SER A 286 16.42 -8.82 3.87
N GLN A 287 16.06 -9.18 2.64
CA GLN A 287 14.82 -9.91 2.38
C GLN A 287 14.80 -11.24 3.16
N SER A 288 13.65 -11.57 3.76
CA SER A 288 13.42 -12.82 4.49
C SER A 288 13.25 -14.04 3.56
N SER A 289 12.82 -13.81 2.32
CA SER A 289 12.79 -14.79 1.24
C SER A 289 12.98 -14.05 -0.09
N PRO A 290 13.30 -14.75 -1.20
CA PRO A 290 13.49 -14.12 -2.51
C PRO A 290 12.32 -13.23 -2.91
N THR A 291 12.57 -12.35 -3.87
CA THR A 291 11.58 -11.41 -4.44
C THR A 291 11.17 -10.27 -3.51
N ASN A 292 12.09 -9.78 -2.68
CA ASN A 292 11.87 -8.63 -1.78
C ASN A 292 10.72 -8.87 -0.80
N ASN A 293 10.63 -10.08 -0.25
CA ASN A 293 9.70 -10.42 0.82
C ASN A 293 10.35 -10.14 2.18
N TYR A 294 9.77 -9.24 2.96
CA TYR A 294 10.22 -8.81 4.29
C TYR A 294 9.19 -9.22 5.36
N HIS A 295 8.99 -10.51 5.56
CA HIS A 295 7.95 -11.08 6.43
C HIS A 295 8.49 -11.46 7.81
N TYR A 296 9.08 -10.47 8.49
CA TYR A 296 9.62 -10.70 9.83
C TYR A 296 8.51 -10.73 10.88
N THR A 297 8.50 -11.78 11.71
CA THR A 297 7.48 -11.92 12.75
C THR A 297 7.89 -11.13 13.99
N PHE A 298 7.07 -10.14 14.34
CA PHE A 298 7.16 -9.46 15.63
C PHE A 298 6.62 -10.36 16.74
N ASN A 299 7.42 -10.57 17.79
CA ASN A 299 7.00 -11.28 19.00
C ASN A 299 6.90 -10.30 20.18
N PRO A 300 5.68 -9.97 20.66
CA PRO A 300 5.48 -9.02 21.76
C PRO A 300 5.96 -9.54 23.12
N ALA A 301 6.24 -10.84 23.25
CA ALA A 301 6.78 -11.42 24.49
C ALA A 301 8.29 -11.25 24.63
N PHE A 302 9.00 -10.90 23.55
CA PHE A 302 10.44 -10.68 23.57
C PHE A 302 10.76 -9.23 23.92
N SER A 303 11.98 -9.00 24.44
CA SER A 303 12.48 -7.62 24.58
C SER A 303 12.55 -6.96 23.21
N SER A 304 12.41 -5.63 23.17
CA SER A 304 12.47 -4.90 21.89
C SER A 304 13.79 -5.12 21.15
N TYR A 305 14.91 -5.27 21.86
CA TYR A 305 16.22 -5.61 21.29
C TYR A 305 16.26 -6.97 20.55
N ALA A 306 15.31 -7.87 20.83
CA ALA A 306 15.16 -9.17 20.17
C ALA A 306 14.16 -9.14 18.99
N ASN A 307 13.62 -7.98 18.63
CA ASN A 307 12.78 -7.76 17.45
C ASN A 307 13.36 -6.72 16.45
N PRO A 308 14.67 -6.75 16.10
CA PRO A 308 15.26 -5.69 15.27
C PRO A 308 14.72 -5.68 13.83
N ASP A 309 14.60 -6.83 13.17
CA ASP A 309 14.14 -6.88 11.78
C ASP A 309 12.71 -6.38 11.54
N PRO A 310 11.68 -6.79 12.31
CA PRO A 310 10.34 -6.22 12.12
C PRO A 310 10.31 -4.71 12.40
N ALA A 311 11.13 -4.20 13.33
CA ALA A 311 11.26 -2.77 13.59
C ALA A 311 11.92 -2.02 12.43
N THR A 312 13.04 -2.54 11.88
CA THR A 312 13.73 -1.95 10.73
C THR A 312 12.86 -1.97 9.47
N VAL A 313 12.13 -3.05 9.22
CA VAL A 313 11.19 -3.14 8.10
C VAL A 313 10.01 -2.18 8.27
N ASN A 314 9.46 -2.04 9.47
CA ASN A 314 8.38 -1.08 9.73
C ASN A 314 8.84 0.37 9.50
N ALA A 315 10.00 0.75 10.02
CA ALA A 315 10.56 2.10 9.80
C ALA A 315 10.86 2.38 8.32
N PHE A 316 11.39 1.39 7.60
CA PHE A 316 11.59 1.48 6.15
C PHE A 316 10.25 1.69 5.41
N TYR A 317 9.22 0.92 5.76
CA TYR A 317 7.89 1.05 5.19
C TYR A 317 7.28 2.43 5.47
N VAL A 318 7.20 2.86 6.73
CA VAL A 318 6.61 4.15 7.10
C VAL A 318 7.38 5.31 6.47
N GLY A 319 8.72 5.29 6.48
CA GLY A 319 9.52 6.33 5.85
C GLY A 319 9.28 6.45 4.34
N ASN A 320 9.11 5.34 3.63
CA ASN A 320 8.77 5.38 2.20
C ASN A 320 7.32 5.81 1.95
N MET A 321 6.36 5.37 2.79
CA MET A 321 4.97 5.83 2.72
C MET A 321 4.87 7.34 2.94
N MET A 322 5.65 7.90 3.88
CA MET A 322 5.75 9.34 4.11
C MET A 322 6.31 10.07 2.90
N HIS A 323 7.40 9.56 2.30
CA HIS A 323 7.94 10.10 1.05
C HIS A 323 6.86 10.14 -0.04
N ASP A 324 6.22 9.00 -0.30
CA ASP A 324 5.25 8.84 -1.39
C ASP A 324 4.02 9.72 -1.18
N LEU A 325 3.51 9.79 0.05
CA LEU A 325 2.42 10.69 0.43
C LEU A 325 2.83 12.14 0.16
N LEU A 326 3.92 12.62 0.76
CA LEU A 326 4.28 14.05 0.70
C LEU A 326 4.66 14.49 -0.72
N TYR A 327 5.21 13.59 -1.53
CA TYR A 327 5.46 13.84 -2.95
C TYR A 327 4.18 14.22 -3.70
N ARG A 328 3.08 13.47 -3.46
CA ARG A 328 1.76 13.76 -4.07
C ARG A 328 1.22 15.14 -3.66
N TYR A 329 1.61 15.64 -2.49
CA TYR A 329 1.20 16.96 -1.97
C TYR A 329 2.21 18.08 -2.26
N GLY A 330 3.25 17.81 -3.06
CA GLY A 330 4.16 18.84 -3.59
C GLY A 330 5.56 18.84 -3.01
N PHE A 331 5.89 17.94 -2.07
CA PHE A 331 7.26 17.74 -1.59
C PHE A 331 8.05 16.88 -2.57
N THR A 332 8.39 17.51 -3.69
CA THR A 332 9.07 16.93 -4.86
C THR A 332 10.55 17.28 -4.88
N GLU A 333 11.29 16.80 -5.88
CA GLU A 333 12.72 17.03 -6.06
C GLU A 333 13.06 18.53 -6.07
N THR A 334 12.32 19.34 -6.84
CA THR A 334 12.51 20.80 -6.87
C THR A 334 12.02 21.52 -5.62
N ALA A 335 11.26 20.83 -4.78
CA ALA A 335 10.84 21.29 -3.46
C ALA A 335 11.67 20.63 -2.34
N TYR A 336 12.89 20.22 -2.65
CA TYR A 336 13.92 19.81 -1.69
C TYR A 336 13.54 18.56 -0.89
N ASN A 337 12.89 17.59 -1.54
CA ASN A 337 12.60 16.30 -0.94
C ASN A 337 13.87 15.46 -0.72
N PHE A 338 13.72 14.29 -0.12
CA PHE A 338 14.84 13.39 0.19
C PHE A 338 14.90 12.24 -0.81
N GLN A 339 15.76 12.34 -1.81
CA GLN A 339 15.97 11.29 -2.81
C GLN A 339 17.44 11.10 -3.16
N ARG A 340 17.86 9.84 -3.21
CA ARG A 340 19.24 9.51 -3.60
C ARG A 340 19.50 9.87 -5.06
N ASN A 341 18.51 9.67 -5.93
CA ASN A 341 18.53 10.02 -7.34
C ASN A 341 17.21 10.71 -7.71
N ASN A 342 17.31 11.93 -8.25
CA ASN A 342 16.18 12.76 -8.62
C ASN A 342 15.68 12.50 -10.05
N ASN A 343 16.26 11.52 -10.76
CA ASN A 343 15.93 11.13 -12.13
C ASN A 343 15.90 12.32 -13.11
N GLY A 344 16.76 13.32 -12.89
CA GLY A 344 16.84 14.52 -13.73
C GLY A 344 15.69 15.52 -13.52
N LYS A 345 14.85 15.38 -12.49
CA LYS A 345 13.71 16.26 -12.23
C LYS A 345 14.06 17.58 -11.54
N GLY A 346 15.31 17.80 -11.15
CA GLY A 346 15.78 19.01 -10.45
C GLY A 346 16.11 18.74 -8.98
N GLY A 347 16.31 19.79 -8.19
CA GLY A 347 16.79 19.69 -6.80
C GLY A 347 18.22 19.18 -6.67
N ALA A 348 18.76 19.19 -5.45
CA ALA A 348 19.96 18.43 -5.14
C ALA A 348 19.57 16.99 -4.76
N GLN A 349 20.42 16.03 -5.11
CA GLN A 349 20.19 14.59 -4.89
C GLN A 349 21.21 14.03 -3.89
N ASN A 350 21.24 12.70 -3.74
CA ASN A 350 22.05 11.95 -2.77
C ASN A 350 21.65 12.20 -1.32
N ASP A 351 20.37 12.47 -1.09
CA ASP A 351 19.89 12.91 0.21
C ASP A 351 18.66 12.15 0.74
N HIS A 352 18.46 10.91 0.28
CA HIS A 352 17.52 9.97 0.90
C HIS A 352 17.62 9.95 2.43
N VAL A 353 16.51 9.66 3.10
CA VAL A 353 16.46 9.63 4.57
C VAL A 353 17.20 8.39 5.10
N LEU A 354 18.11 8.63 6.04
CA LEU A 354 18.78 7.59 6.82
C LEU A 354 17.99 7.36 8.11
N ILE A 355 17.51 6.14 8.36
CA ILE A 355 16.79 5.81 9.59
C ILE A 355 17.60 4.80 10.41
N SER A 356 18.14 5.26 11.53
CA SER A 356 18.82 4.45 12.53
C SER A 356 17.80 3.91 13.54
N VAL A 357 17.53 2.61 13.46
CA VAL A 357 16.58 1.87 14.29
C VAL A 357 17.29 1.26 15.49
N GLN A 358 16.66 1.35 16.66
CA GLN A 358 17.26 0.93 17.94
C GLN A 358 18.62 1.58 18.19
N ASP A 359 18.75 2.86 17.81
CA ASP A 359 20.01 3.58 17.90
C ASP A 359 20.48 3.63 19.36
N ASP A 360 21.72 3.22 19.61
CA ASP A 360 22.26 3.03 20.95
C ASP A 360 22.79 4.32 21.59
N SER A 361 22.70 5.45 20.89
CA SER A 361 23.08 6.76 21.42
C SER A 361 22.04 7.37 22.37
N GLY A 362 20.85 6.76 22.51
CA GLY A 362 19.78 7.26 23.35
C GLY A 362 18.71 6.23 23.71
N ILE A 363 17.79 6.64 24.61
CA ILE A 363 16.56 5.94 24.97
C ILE A 363 15.44 6.95 25.19
N ASN A 364 14.19 6.51 25.17
CA ASN A 364 12.99 7.31 25.46
C ASN A 364 12.89 8.60 24.63
N ASN A 365 13.32 8.55 23.37
CA ASN A 365 13.22 9.67 22.45
C ASN A 365 13.31 9.22 20.98
N ALA A 366 13.21 10.18 20.06
CA ALA A 366 13.65 10.08 18.69
C ALA A 366 14.13 11.46 18.21
N TYR A 367 14.89 11.53 17.12
CA TYR A 367 15.32 12.80 16.53
C TYR A 367 15.41 12.69 15.01
N PHE A 368 15.22 13.82 14.32
CA PHE A 368 15.54 13.97 12.91
C PHE A 368 16.49 15.16 12.67
N PHE A 369 17.68 14.88 12.16
CA PHE A 369 18.61 15.90 11.68
C PHE A 369 18.27 16.26 10.23
N THR A 370 17.98 17.54 9.98
CA THR A 370 17.63 18.03 8.64
C THR A 370 18.69 19.00 8.10
N PRO A 371 19.76 18.51 7.45
CA PRO A 371 20.68 19.38 6.75
C PRO A 371 20.03 19.97 5.48
N PRO A 372 20.68 20.98 4.85
CA PRO A 372 20.23 21.53 3.57
C PRO A 372 20.04 20.47 2.48
N ASP A 373 19.32 20.84 1.42
CA ASP A 373 19.10 20.02 0.22
C ASP A 373 20.39 19.41 -0.33
N GLY A 374 20.36 18.14 -0.74
CA GLY A 374 21.54 17.40 -1.20
C GLY A 374 22.38 16.75 -0.11
N GLN A 375 21.97 16.87 1.17
CA GLN A 375 22.53 16.10 2.29
C GLN A 375 21.44 15.26 2.95
N SER A 376 21.74 13.99 3.21
CA SER A 376 20.76 13.05 3.77
C SER A 376 20.22 13.50 5.13
N GLY A 377 18.90 13.54 5.26
CA GLY A 377 18.24 13.63 6.57
C GLY A 377 18.55 12.39 7.41
N GLN A 378 18.73 12.54 8.71
CA GLN A 378 19.05 11.43 9.62
C GLN A 378 18.03 11.33 10.74
N MET A 379 17.19 10.31 10.67
CA MET A 379 16.28 9.91 11.73
C MET A 379 16.98 8.92 12.66
N ARG A 380 16.90 9.14 13.97
CA ARG A 380 17.31 8.19 15.01
C ARG A 380 16.11 7.85 15.87
N VAL A 381 15.79 6.57 15.96
CA VAL A 381 14.64 6.09 16.72
C VAL A 381 15.13 5.14 17.81
N PHE A 382 14.74 5.41 19.05
CA PHE A 382 15.28 4.70 20.21
C PHE A 382 14.31 3.68 20.80
N ILE A 383 14.84 2.86 21.70
CA ILE A 383 14.06 2.03 22.62
C ILE A 383 13.48 2.90 23.74
N TRP A 384 12.25 2.59 24.13
CA TRP A 384 11.51 3.25 25.21
C TRP A 384 11.30 2.28 26.39
N THR A 385 11.60 2.76 27.60
CA THR A 385 11.65 1.99 28.84
C THR A 385 10.53 2.34 29.82
N HIS A 386 9.44 2.95 29.32
CA HIS A 386 8.26 3.31 30.11
C HIS A 386 7.27 2.15 30.31
N THR A 387 7.48 1.01 29.66
CA THR A 387 6.62 -0.17 29.73
C THR A 387 7.42 -1.42 30.02
N GLN A 388 6.74 -2.50 30.41
CA GLN A 388 7.36 -3.83 30.53
C GLN A 388 6.62 -4.82 29.61
N PRO A 389 7.28 -5.40 28.60
CA PRO A 389 8.67 -5.12 28.18
C PRO A 389 8.86 -3.71 27.60
N ASP A 390 10.12 -3.27 27.48
CA ASP A 390 10.50 -2.06 26.73
C ASP A 390 9.94 -2.11 25.31
N ARG A 391 9.63 -0.95 24.73
CA ARG A 391 9.01 -0.81 23.40
C ARG A 391 9.92 -0.10 22.41
N ASP A 392 9.99 -0.61 21.19
CA ASP A 392 10.74 0.01 20.09
C ASP A 392 9.94 1.16 19.46
N GLY A 393 10.49 2.38 19.49
CA GLY A 393 9.84 3.54 18.89
C GLY A 393 9.63 3.39 17.37
N SER A 394 10.42 2.54 16.70
CA SER A 394 10.36 2.32 15.25
C SER A 394 9.11 1.56 14.80
N LEU A 395 8.39 0.97 15.76
CA LEU A 395 7.09 0.34 15.55
C LEU A 395 5.92 1.30 15.84
N SER A 396 6.18 2.51 16.34
CA SER A 396 5.17 3.56 16.53
C SER A 396 5.14 4.42 15.27
N ASN A 397 4.12 4.23 14.43
CA ASN A 397 4.04 4.88 13.13
C ASN A 397 3.93 6.40 13.26
N ASP A 398 3.20 6.90 14.25
CA ASP A 398 3.13 8.31 14.61
C ASP A 398 4.48 8.93 14.99
N ILE A 399 5.35 8.23 15.72
CA ILE A 399 6.71 8.72 16.04
C ILE A 399 7.52 8.84 14.76
N VAL A 400 7.52 7.81 13.90
CA VAL A 400 8.26 7.85 12.64
C VAL A 400 7.72 8.94 11.70
N ALA A 401 6.41 9.12 11.64
CA ALA A 401 5.76 10.18 10.87
C ALA A 401 6.09 11.58 11.43
N HIS A 402 6.08 11.75 12.75
CA HIS A 402 6.50 12.97 13.44
C HIS A 402 7.94 13.34 13.07
N GLU A 403 8.88 12.40 13.20
CA GLU A 403 10.29 12.65 12.87
C GLU A 403 10.46 13.01 11.38
N TYR A 404 9.73 12.35 10.47
CA TYR A 404 9.74 12.73 9.05
C TYR A 404 9.18 14.14 8.82
N GLY A 405 8.20 14.56 9.64
CA GLY A 405 7.66 15.91 9.68
C GLY A 405 8.71 16.99 9.94
N HIS A 406 9.73 16.71 10.76
CA HIS A 406 10.85 17.63 10.93
C HIS A 406 11.66 17.81 9.64
N GLY A 407 11.85 16.73 8.87
CA GLY A 407 12.47 16.77 7.56
C GLY A 407 11.70 17.67 6.59
N LEU A 408 10.39 17.45 6.45
CA LEU A 408 9.49 18.25 5.62
C LEU A 408 9.54 19.74 6.00
N THR A 409 9.34 20.04 7.28
CA THR A 409 9.19 21.42 7.78
C THR A 409 10.47 22.23 7.64
N ASN A 410 11.63 21.63 7.94
CA ASN A 410 12.93 22.30 7.79
C ASN A 410 13.37 22.43 6.32
N ARG A 411 13.04 21.46 5.45
CA ARG A 411 13.34 21.57 4.02
C ARG A 411 12.48 22.64 3.33
N LEU A 412 11.18 22.69 3.59
CA LEU A 412 10.32 23.66 2.92
C LEU A 412 10.46 25.07 3.49
N THR A 413 10.59 25.22 4.81
CA THR A 413 10.73 26.56 5.42
C THR A 413 12.06 27.18 5.04
N GLY A 414 12.01 28.31 4.34
CA GLY A 414 13.22 28.98 3.87
C GLY A 414 13.91 28.29 2.69
N GLY A 415 13.23 27.39 1.98
CA GLY A 415 13.63 26.94 0.63
C GLY A 415 14.88 26.06 0.57
N GLY A 416 14.88 24.92 1.26
CA GLY A 416 15.91 23.90 1.18
C GLY A 416 17.12 24.14 2.08
N THR A 417 17.08 25.17 2.92
CA THR A 417 18.23 25.57 3.74
C THR A 417 18.40 24.76 5.03
N GLY A 418 17.32 24.20 5.59
CA GLY A 418 17.36 23.42 6.84
C GLY A 418 17.65 24.24 8.11
N ILE A 419 17.77 25.56 8.03
CA ILE A 419 18.22 26.43 9.16
C ILE A 419 17.16 27.47 9.59
N CYS A 420 15.89 27.25 9.22
CA CYS A 420 14.85 28.27 9.35
C CYS A 420 13.78 28.01 10.41
N LEU A 421 13.98 27.02 11.29
CA LEU A 421 13.13 26.76 12.46
C LEU A 421 13.95 26.71 13.77
N GLN A 422 14.79 27.72 13.98
CA GLN A 422 15.85 27.71 15.01
C GLN A 422 15.52 28.55 16.25
N THR A 423 14.63 29.54 16.13
CA THR A 423 14.16 30.28 17.31
C THR A 423 13.24 29.41 18.16
N GLN A 424 13.10 29.72 19.45
CA GLN A 424 12.21 28.97 20.37
C GLN A 424 10.78 28.83 19.84
N GLU A 425 10.24 29.89 19.23
CA GLU A 425 8.89 29.88 18.69
C GLU A 425 8.80 29.09 17.37
N ALA A 426 9.79 29.25 16.48
CA ALA A 426 9.85 28.52 15.22
C ALA A 426 10.12 27.01 15.41
N GLY A 427 10.99 26.64 16.35
CA GLY A 427 11.20 25.25 16.76
C GLY A 427 9.94 24.64 17.35
N GLY A 428 9.20 25.41 18.18
CA GLY A 428 7.89 24.99 18.67
C GLY A 428 6.85 24.80 17.56
N LEU A 429 6.85 25.65 16.52
CA LEU A 429 6.07 25.37 15.32
C LEU A 429 6.51 24.03 14.71
N GLY A 430 7.81 23.82 14.49
CA GLY A 430 8.35 22.56 13.95
C GLY A 430 7.80 21.31 14.63
N GLU A 431 7.81 21.28 15.97
CA GLU A 431 7.19 20.22 16.78
C GLU A 431 5.70 20.03 16.48
N GLY A 432 4.93 21.12 16.48
CA GLY A 432 3.48 21.05 16.28
C GLY A 432 3.08 20.68 14.85
N TRP A 433 3.88 21.06 13.86
CA TRP A 433 3.70 20.66 12.47
C TRP A 433 3.94 19.15 12.30
N SER A 434 4.98 18.62 12.94
CA SER A 434 5.27 17.18 12.97
C SER A 434 4.16 16.38 13.64
N ASP A 435 3.66 16.84 14.79
CA ASP A 435 2.52 16.24 15.49
C ASP A 435 1.23 16.25 14.66
N ALA A 436 0.94 17.37 13.99
CA ALA A 436 -0.20 17.49 13.10
C ALA A 436 -0.13 16.52 11.90
N LEU A 437 1.08 16.31 11.36
CA LEU A 437 1.30 15.35 10.28
C LEU A 437 1.05 13.91 10.75
N ALA A 438 1.55 13.55 11.94
CA ALA A 438 1.30 12.24 12.55
C ALA A 438 -0.19 11.98 12.84
N ASP A 439 -0.92 12.99 13.36
CA ASP A 439 -2.38 12.90 13.50
C ASP A 439 -3.05 12.64 12.15
N TRP A 440 -2.69 13.42 11.13
CA TRP A 440 -3.27 13.28 9.79
C TRP A 440 -3.05 11.89 9.18
N THR A 441 -1.86 11.29 9.36
CA THR A 441 -1.57 9.94 8.82
C THR A 441 -2.50 8.87 9.39
N GLU A 442 -3.00 9.05 10.61
CA GLU A 442 -3.86 8.08 11.31
C GLU A 442 -5.37 8.39 11.22
N GLN A 443 -5.77 9.47 10.57
CA GLN A 443 -7.20 9.73 10.31
C GLN A 443 -7.77 8.68 9.35
N THR A 444 -8.77 7.91 9.76
CA THR A 444 -9.37 6.82 8.93
C THR A 444 -10.83 7.06 8.56
N SER A 445 -11.46 8.12 9.08
CA SER A 445 -12.85 8.45 8.81
C SER A 445 -13.13 9.94 9.01
N ALA A 446 -14.38 10.36 8.73
CA ALA A 446 -14.85 11.70 9.01
C ALA A 446 -15.12 11.99 10.50
N ALA A 447 -14.92 11.00 11.39
CA ALA A 447 -15.18 11.16 12.82
C ALA A 447 -14.18 12.14 13.45
N ASP A 448 -14.72 13.10 14.21
CA ASP A 448 -13.92 13.93 15.12
C ASP A 448 -13.46 13.05 16.29
N ARG A 449 -12.15 12.89 16.45
CA ARG A 449 -11.53 11.95 17.40
C ARG A 449 -10.44 12.68 18.18
N ASP A 450 -10.27 12.32 19.44
CA ASP A 450 -9.07 12.74 20.16
C ASP A 450 -7.86 11.95 19.65
N PHE A 451 -6.71 12.62 19.53
CA PHE A 451 -5.45 12.00 19.14
C PHE A 451 -4.41 12.12 20.26
N THR A 452 -3.70 11.03 20.54
CA THR A 452 -2.55 11.02 21.44
C THR A 452 -1.31 10.60 20.67
N LEU A 453 -0.19 11.27 20.93
CA LEU A 453 1.09 10.95 20.30
C LEU A 453 1.88 9.95 21.16
N GLY A 454 2.48 8.96 20.51
CA GLY A 454 3.33 7.94 21.14
C GLY A 454 2.56 6.99 22.05
N SER A 455 1.27 6.74 21.78
CA SER A 455 0.40 5.89 22.62
C SER A 455 0.91 4.44 22.78
N TYR A 456 1.81 4.03 21.87
CA TYR A 456 2.54 2.79 21.95
C TYR A 456 3.59 2.83 23.05
N VAL A 457 4.46 3.84 23.11
CA VAL A 457 5.61 3.86 24.01
C VAL A 457 5.28 4.44 25.39
N THR A 458 4.25 5.27 25.46
CA THR A 458 3.67 5.85 26.69
C THR A 458 2.18 6.12 26.47
N GLN A 459 1.41 6.52 27.48
CA GLN A 459 -0.03 6.79 27.28
C GLN A 459 -0.27 8.00 26.36
N ASN A 460 0.54 9.05 26.51
CA ASN A 460 0.63 10.22 25.63
C ASN A 460 1.95 10.94 25.88
N LEU A 461 2.68 11.33 24.84
CA LEU A 461 3.92 12.10 24.94
C LEU A 461 3.69 13.59 25.22
N ARG A 462 2.45 14.05 25.05
CA ARG A 462 2.03 15.44 25.22
C ARG A 462 1.18 15.60 26.49
N SER A 463 1.03 16.83 26.96
CA SER A 463 0.31 17.12 28.21
C SER A 463 -1.20 16.92 28.11
N PHE A 464 -1.76 17.00 26.90
CA PHE A 464 -3.16 16.72 26.59
C PHE A 464 -3.27 15.95 25.27
N PRO A 465 -4.31 15.13 25.06
CA PRO A 465 -4.70 14.71 23.72
C PRO A 465 -4.98 15.93 22.83
N TYR A 466 -4.71 15.87 21.54
CA TYR A 466 -5.30 16.85 20.61
C TYR A 466 -6.78 16.55 20.46
N SER A 467 -7.58 17.60 20.61
CA SER A 467 -9.03 17.46 20.70
C SER A 467 -9.70 18.77 20.36
N THR A 468 -10.78 18.72 19.60
CA THR A 468 -11.65 19.89 19.38
C THR A 468 -12.42 20.28 20.64
N ASN A 469 -12.46 19.44 21.67
CA ASN A 469 -13.07 19.74 22.95
C ASN A 469 -12.12 20.55 23.84
N THR A 470 -12.53 21.79 24.18
CA THR A 470 -11.72 22.70 25.01
C THR A 470 -11.60 22.28 26.47
N PHE A 471 -12.41 21.32 26.93
CA PHE A 471 -12.23 20.70 28.26
C PHE A 471 -11.15 19.62 28.23
N THR A 472 -11.10 18.80 27.17
CA THR A 472 -10.07 17.77 27.00
C THR A 472 -8.70 18.39 26.77
N ASN A 473 -8.63 19.38 25.88
CA ASN A 473 -7.42 20.16 25.64
C ASN A 473 -7.74 21.65 25.82
N PRO A 474 -7.31 22.28 26.94
CA PRO A 474 -7.61 23.69 27.23
C PRO A 474 -6.61 24.67 26.62
N LEU A 475 -5.62 24.21 25.85
CA LEU A 475 -4.55 25.07 25.35
C LEU A 475 -5.08 26.10 24.34
N THR A 476 -4.67 27.36 24.57
CA THR A 476 -4.87 28.52 23.69
C THR A 476 -3.53 29.20 23.42
N TYR A 477 -3.52 30.18 22.52
CA TYR A 477 -2.34 30.94 22.13
C TYR A 477 -1.60 31.58 23.33
N SER A 478 -2.32 32.01 24.36
CA SER A 478 -1.73 32.60 25.56
C SER A 478 -0.92 31.62 26.42
N ALA A 479 -1.10 30.31 26.26
CA ALA A 479 -0.28 29.29 26.92
C ALA A 479 1.21 29.38 26.51
N LEU A 480 1.52 29.97 25.35
CA LEU A 480 2.89 30.21 24.89
C LEU A 480 3.68 31.21 25.75
N ARG A 481 3.02 31.94 26.66
CA ARG A 481 3.70 32.85 27.60
C ARG A 481 4.49 32.11 28.67
N THR A 482 4.08 30.89 29.01
CA THR A 482 4.72 30.09 30.08
C THR A 482 5.35 28.80 29.55
N ARG A 483 5.00 28.36 28.33
CA ARG A 483 5.57 27.19 27.67
C ARG A 483 6.88 27.56 26.96
N THR A 484 8.01 27.35 27.64
CA THR A 484 9.34 27.76 27.17
C THR A 484 10.14 26.66 26.49
N LYS A 485 9.61 25.43 26.39
CA LYS A 485 10.21 24.33 25.61
C LYS A 485 9.51 24.19 24.25
N VAL A 486 10.25 23.72 23.24
CA VAL A 486 9.72 23.62 21.87
C VAL A 486 8.56 22.63 21.81
N HIS A 487 8.68 21.46 22.44
CA HIS A 487 7.59 20.47 22.54
C HIS A 487 6.33 21.07 23.16
N ASP A 488 6.47 21.76 24.29
CA ASP A 488 5.34 22.37 25.00
C ASP A 488 4.65 23.41 24.10
N ALA A 489 5.42 24.24 23.39
CA ALA A 489 4.87 25.22 22.44
C ALA A 489 4.21 24.54 21.23
N GLY A 490 4.78 23.44 20.74
CA GLY A 490 4.25 22.63 19.65
C GLY A 490 2.89 22.05 19.94
N GLU A 491 2.61 21.67 21.19
CA GLU A 491 1.26 21.19 21.58
C GLU A 491 0.16 22.22 21.30
N VAL A 492 0.44 23.52 21.47
CA VAL A 492 -0.52 24.59 21.17
C VAL A 492 -0.77 24.64 19.66
N TRP A 493 0.28 24.52 18.85
CA TRP A 493 0.19 24.58 17.40
C TRP A 493 -0.46 23.35 16.78
N ALA A 494 -0.10 22.15 17.23
CA ALA A 494 -0.68 20.89 16.79
C ALA A 494 -2.19 20.83 17.09
N ASN A 495 -2.61 21.30 18.27
CA ASN A 495 -4.02 21.34 18.62
C ASN A 495 -4.82 22.33 17.76
N ILE A 496 -4.20 23.43 17.31
CA ILE A 496 -4.79 24.33 16.32
C ILE A 496 -4.94 23.63 14.96
N TRP A 497 -3.95 22.86 14.53
CA TRP A 497 -4.05 22.05 13.30
C TRP A 497 -5.13 20.99 13.40
N HIS A 498 -5.28 20.34 14.55
CA HIS A 498 -6.36 19.39 14.81
C HIS A 498 -7.75 20.04 14.62
N GLU A 499 -7.95 21.27 15.13
CA GLU A 499 -9.16 22.06 14.88
C GLU A 499 -9.36 22.37 13.39
N ILE A 500 -8.29 22.72 12.67
CA ILE A 500 -8.33 22.99 11.23
C ILE A 500 -8.75 21.74 10.46
N PHE A 501 -8.15 20.58 10.74
CA PHE A 501 -8.50 19.32 10.08
C PHE A 501 -9.95 18.93 10.35
N ALA A 502 -10.40 18.95 11.61
CA ALA A 502 -11.77 18.63 11.97
C ALA A 502 -12.77 19.58 11.27
N ALA A 503 -12.47 20.88 11.22
CA ALA A 503 -13.30 21.87 10.56
C ALA A 503 -13.37 21.64 9.03
N LEU A 504 -12.25 21.35 8.39
CA LEU A 504 -12.19 21.08 6.95
C LEU A 504 -12.90 19.77 6.59
N ILE A 505 -12.67 18.70 7.35
CA ILE A 505 -13.36 17.41 7.17
C ILE A 505 -14.86 17.57 7.35
N LYS A 506 -15.30 18.32 8.37
CA LYS A 506 -16.72 18.61 8.58
C LYS A 506 -17.35 19.35 7.40
N LYS A 507 -16.62 20.28 6.77
CA LYS A 507 -17.12 21.08 5.64
C LYS A 507 -17.09 20.31 4.31
N HIS A 508 -16.02 19.58 4.04
CA HIS A 508 -15.71 19.01 2.71
C HIS A 508 -15.78 17.48 2.66
N GLY A 509 -16.10 16.82 3.76
CA GLY A 509 -16.07 15.36 3.89
C GLY A 509 -14.66 14.80 4.08
N PHE A 510 -14.57 13.47 4.09
CA PHE A 510 -13.32 12.72 4.25
C PHE A 510 -13.11 11.79 3.05
N SER A 511 -11.87 11.69 2.57
CA SER A 511 -11.46 10.68 1.58
C SER A 511 -10.59 9.62 2.24
N ALA A 512 -10.97 8.34 2.07
CA ALA A 512 -10.14 7.21 2.45
C ALA A 512 -8.92 7.03 1.51
N ASP A 513 -9.06 7.45 0.24
CA ASP A 513 -7.93 7.54 -0.67
C ASP A 513 -7.13 8.82 -0.38
N LYS A 514 -6.10 8.66 0.45
CA LYS A 514 -5.20 9.73 0.89
C LYS A 514 -4.16 10.11 -0.17
N ASN A 515 -3.90 9.24 -1.14
CA ASN A 515 -2.88 9.44 -2.18
C ASN A 515 -3.43 10.21 -3.38
N ASN A 516 -4.75 10.29 -3.54
CA ASN A 516 -5.39 11.17 -4.51
C ASN A 516 -5.35 12.65 -4.06
N ALA A 517 -4.17 13.27 -4.16
CA ALA A 517 -3.99 14.68 -3.83
C ALA A 517 -4.78 15.66 -4.72
N SER A 518 -5.43 15.20 -5.80
CA SER A 518 -6.32 16.05 -6.60
C SER A 518 -7.75 16.14 -6.04
N GLY A 519 -8.08 15.33 -5.03
CA GLY A 519 -9.40 15.33 -4.42
C GLY A 519 -9.69 16.60 -3.62
N THR A 520 -10.98 16.84 -3.35
CA THR A 520 -11.47 18.05 -2.66
C THR A 520 -11.93 17.77 -1.23
N ALA A 521 -11.73 16.56 -0.71
CA ALA A 521 -12.12 16.20 0.65
C ALA A 521 -11.30 16.98 1.69
N GLY A 522 -11.86 17.18 2.88
CA GLY A 522 -11.30 18.07 3.90
C GLY A 522 -9.93 17.65 4.41
N ASN A 523 -9.66 16.35 4.52
CA ASN A 523 -8.33 15.84 4.86
C ASN A 523 -7.30 16.17 3.75
N ILE A 524 -7.68 16.05 2.48
CA ILE A 524 -6.81 16.40 1.34
C ILE A 524 -6.56 17.91 1.30
N VAL A 525 -7.62 18.72 1.48
CA VAL A 525 -7.51 20.19 1.58
C VAL A 525 -6.58 20.57 2.72
N GLY A 526 -6.76 19.96 3.89
CA GLY A 526 -5.94 20.22 5.07
C GLY A 526 -4.46 19.94 4.85
N LEU A 527 -4.10 18.80 4.25
CA LEU A 527 -2.69 18.47 4.00
C LEU A 527 -2.06 19.37 2.94
N HIS A 528 -2.79 19.79 1.90
CA HIS A 528 -2.31 20.82 0.96
C HIS A 528 -2.01 22.13 1.67
N LEU A 529 -2.92 22.62 2.51
CA LEU A 529 -2.71 23.87 3.25
C LEU A 529 -1.51 23.78 4.20
N LEU A 530 -1.28 22.61 4.80
CA LEU A 530 -0.09 22.30 5.58
C LEU A 530 1.14 22.47 4.68
N VAL A 531 1.32 21.62 3.66
CA VAL A 531 2.54 21.63 2.83
C VAL A 531 2.80 22.98 2.15
N ASP A 532 1.76 23.65 1.64
CA ASP A 532 1.89 24.94 0.96
C ASP A 532 2.34 26.06 1.90
N ALA A 533 1.81 26.10 3.13
CA ALA A 533 2.12 27.20 4.04
C ALA A 533 3.58 27.17 4.51
N LEU A 534 4.24 26.00 4.53
CA LEU A 534 5.68 25.89 4.80
C LEU A 534 6.53 26.59 3.75
N GLN A 535 6.08 26.57 2.49
CA GLN A 535 6.78 27.23 1.38
C GLN A 535 6.58 28.76 1.39
N LEU A 536 5.51 29.24 2.04
CA LEU A 536 5.15 30.66 2.10
C LEU A 536 5.70 31.36 3.35
N GLN A 537 5.80 30.66 4.48
CA GLN A 537 6.19 31.27 5.74
C GLN A 537 7.66 31.74 5.71
N PRO A 538 7.99 32.86 6.39
CA PRO A 538 9.35 33.37 6.40
C PRO A 538 10.28 32.45 7.21
N CYS A 539 11.59 32.64 7.05
CA CYS A 539 12.58 32.00 7.91
C CYS A 539 12.38 32.44 9.38
N ASN A 540 12.43 31.49 10.32
CA ASN A 540 12.13 31.67 11.73
C ASN A 540 10.78 32.37 11.98
N PRO A 541 9.66 31.78 11.52
CA PRO A 541 8.35 32.39 11.63
C PRO A 541 7.88 32.45 13.08
N THR A 542 7.09 33.49 13.39
CA THR A 542 6.23 33.51 14.59
C THR A 542 4.95 32.72 14.31
N PHE A 543 4.20 32.35 15.35
CA PHE A 543 2.88 31.72 15.21
C PHE A 543 1.92 32.58 14.37
N ILE A 544 1.99 33.91 14.51
CA ILE A 544 1.19 34.84 13.71
C ILE A 544 1.60 34.82 12.24
N ALA A 545 2.90 34.75 11.95
CA ALA A 545 3.39 34.64 10.58
C ALA A 545 2.97 33.29 9.95
N ALA A 546 3.12 32.19 10.67
CA ALA A 546 2.70 30.85 10.21
C ALA A 546 1.17 30.78 9.97
N ARG A 547 0.35 31.34 10.86
CA ARG A 547 -1.10 31.49 10.66
C ARG A 547 -1.42 32.20 9.35
N ASN A 548 -0.77 33.33 9.11
CA ASN A 548 -1.00 34.15 7.93
C ASN A 548 -0.54 33.41 6.66
N ALA A 549 0.52 32.61 6.73
CA ALA A 549 0.96 31.74 5.63
C ALA A 549 -0.08 30.67 5.28
N ILE A 550 -0.76 30.07 6.27
CA ILE A 550 -1.86 29.11 6.05
C ILE A 550 -3.06 29.78 5.37
N LEU A 551 -3.43 30.98 5.80
CA LEU A 551 -4.49 31.75 5.14
C LEU A 551 -4.11 32.14 3.70
N GLN A 552 -2.84 32.45 3.46
CA GLN A 552 -2.33 32.74 2.12
C GLN A 552 -2.26 31.48 1.24
N ALA A 553 -1.95 30.32 1.80
CA ALA A 553 -2.02 29.03 1.09
C ALA A 553 -3.45 28.76 0.59
N ASP A 554 -4.46 28.99 1.43
CA ASP A 554 -5.87 28.86 1.02
C ASP A 554 -6.25 29.88 -0.07
N ALA A 555 -5.76 31.11 0.03
CA ALA A 555 -5.95 32.12 -1.00
C ALA A 555 -5.32 31.69 -2.35
N ASN A 556 -4.09 31.15 -2.33
CA ASN A 556 -3.36 30.74 -3.52
C ASN A 556 -4.00 29.52 -4.19
N ARG A 557 -4.32 28.48 -3.42
CA ARG A 557 -4.78 27.19 -3.96
C ARG A 557 -6.29 27.13 -4.19
N TYR A 558 -7.07 27.70 -3.27
CA TYR A 558 -8.52 27.55 -3.24
C TYR A 558 -9.27 28.89 -3.37
N GLY A 559 -8.58 29.97 -3.77
CA GLY A 559 -9.18 31.29 -3.91
C GLY A 559 -9.75 31.86 -2.60
N GLY A 560 -9.29 31.37 -1.44
CA GLY A 560 -9.76 31.82 -0.13
C GLY A 560 -11.09 31.20 0.30
N ALA A 561 -11.53 30.12 -0.35
CA ALA A 561 -12.82 29.47 -0.09
C ALA A 561 -12.99 28.96 1.36
N ASN A 562 -11.89 28.83 2.13
CA ASN A 562 -11.90 28.36 3.51
C ASN A 562 -11.51 29.43 4.52
N LYS A 563 -11.31 30.68 4.09
CA LYS A 563 -10.88 31.80 4.95
C LYS A 563 -11.62 31.87 6.30
N CYS A 564 -12.95 31.90 6.29
CA CYS A 564 -13.71 32.04 7.55
C CYS A 564 -13.70 30.78 8.41
N LEU A 565 -13.58 29.61 7.79
CA LEU A 565 -13.41 28.35 8.51
C LEU A 565 -12.05 28.32 9.24
N LEU A 566 -10.98 28.69 8.54
CA LEU A 566 -9.62 28.76 9.10
C LEU A 566 -9.53 29.80 10.22
N TRP A 567 -10.07 31.00 10.00
CA TRP A 567 -10.13 32.02 11.06
C TRP A 567 -10.90 31.57 12.28
N THR A 568 -11.99 30.81 12.10
CA THR A 568 -12.77 30.25 13.21
C THR A 568 -11.97 29.23 14.01
N ALA A 569 -11.24 28.33 13.34
CA ALA A 569 -10.36 27.36 14.01
C ALA A 569 -9.25 28.06 14.81
N PHE A 570 -8.57 29.05 14.21
CA PHE A 570 -7.56 29.85 14.90
C PHE A 570 -8.13 30.65 16.08
N ALA A 571 -9.25 31.34 15.87
CA ALA A 571 -9.90 32.16 16.90
C ALA A 571 -10.36 31.31 18.08
N LYS A 572 -10.91 30.10 17.85
CA LYS A 572 -11.32 29.16 18.91
C LYS A 572 -10.18 28.83 19.88
N ARG A 573 -8.94 28.87 19.41
CA ARG A 573 -7.72 28.62 20.18
C ARG A 573 -6.96 29.91 20.52
N GLY A 574 -7.64 31.05 20.54
CA GLY A 574 -7.08 32.34 20.98
C GLY A 574 -6.18 33.03 19.95
N MET A 575 -6.11 32.56 18.71
CA MET A 575 -5.24 33.13 17.67
C MET A 575 -6.01 33.84 16.54
N GLY A 576 -7.13 34.48 16.90
CA GLY A 576 -7.99 35.28 16.04
C GLY A 576 -7.33 36.56 15.52
N SER A 577 -8.11 37.39 14.80
CA SER A 577 -7.59 38.52 14.01
C SER A 577 -6.90 39.59 14.85
N GLY A 578 -7.24 39.71 16.15
CA GLY A 578 -6.61 40.63 17.08
C GLY A 578 -5.37 40.07 17.80
N ALA A 579 -5.00 38.81 17.58
CA ALA A 579 -3.82 38.21 18.22
C ALA A 579 -2.52 38.80 17.65
N THR A 580 -1.58 39.12 18.54
CA THR A 580 -0.26 39.68 18.20
C THR A 580 0.85 38.89 18.89
N THR A 581 2.12 39.20 18.61
CA THR A 581 3.29 38.52 19.16
C THR A 581 3.45 38.64 20.68
N ILE A 582 2.61 39.44 21.36
CA ILE A 582 2.53 39.47 22.84
C ILE A 582 1.80 38.24 23.43
N LYS A 583 1.29 37.34 22.57
CA LYS A 583 0.67 36.06 22.94
C LYS A 583 -0.55 36.26 23.85
N ALA A 584 -1.35 37.29 23.59
CA ALA A 584 -2.66 37.46 24.20
C ALA A 584 -3.70 36.72 23.37
N ASP A 585 -4.64 36.05 24.03
CA ASP A 585 -5.74 35.41 23.32
C ASP A 585 -6.62 36.48 22.65
N SER A 586 -6.92 36.27 21.38
CA SER A 586 -7.98 36.96 20.65
C SER A 586 -8.89 35.91 20.04
N PHE A 587 -10.18 35.99 20.39
CA PHE A 587 -11.23 35.16 19.80
C PHE A 587 -11.96 35.89 18.67
N THR A 588 -11.45 37.04 18.24
CA THR A 588 -12.05 37.91 17.25
C THR A 588 -11.91 37.32 15.84
N LEU A 589 -12.99 37.32 15.07
CA LEU A 589 -12.96 37.01 13.63
C LEU A 589 -12.74 38.29 12.83
N PRO A 590 -12.07 38.23 11.66
CA PRO A 590 -12.01 39.37 10.75
C PRO A 590 -13.39 39.66 10.15
N SER A 591 -13.62 40.90 9.72
CA SER A 591 -14.87 41.27 9.04
C SER A 591 -15.09 40.45 7.77
N GLY A 592 -16.35 40.13 7.48
CA GLY A 592 -16.74 39.25 6.37
C GLY A 592 -16.63 37.75 6.69
N CYS A 593 -16.24 37.45 7.94
CA CYS A 593 -16.52 36.23 8.67
C CYS A 593 -17.41 36.63 9.87
#